data_AF-A0A941A7Q6-F1
#
_entry.id   AF-A0A941A7Q6-F1
#
_cell.length_a   1.000
_cell.length_b   1.000
_cell.length_c   1.000
_cell.angle_alpha   90.00
_cell.angle_beta   90.00
_cell.angle_gamma   90.00
#
_symmetry.space_group_name_H-M   'P 1'
#
loop_
_entity.id
_entity.type
_entity.pdbx_description
1 polymer ?
#
loop_
_entity_poly.entity_id
_entity_poly.type
_entity_poly.pdbx_seq_one_letter_code
_entity_poly.pdbx_strand_id
1 'polypeptide(L)'
;MRKILHHVHATLFAVLFVSGFLLHFSILRGPLSSYRLLLMRTHAYAGELFTAVIVVYGLYLLSRHSLGWKRKTYRRFVKIAFLILVAWVVSGWVLLQKTAWGPVPTAYSFELHRWLAYTSVPILLWHVWATWRKPLPDSLAGTRRRFFGWLAAAAGGAWGASLVWRFQERNRPQDVKGNVNCDVFLPAPEPAKDSLPPIGGGMQGKFGEYSAMNFLPCLHHDTWRFSIDGLVNRSVSFRWEDFVRLPRKVQVSDFHCVEGWSVFNITYEGLKVSDLLEMAGVRTEARYVKFYSADGQYADALTLEQAHMEDVMIVMLMDGRPIPRVLGGPARLIVPKMYAYKAVKWVTRIELIDQPYLGYWEYHGFETDAWVGIY
;
A
#
# COMPACT_ATOMS: atom_id res chain seq x y z
N MET A 1 36.06 12.12 -21.98
CA MET A 1 34.59 12.27 -21.92
C MET A 1 33.83 10.94 -21.98
N ARG A 2 33.92 10.12 -23.05
CA ARG A 2 33.15 8.87 -23.20
C ARG A 2 33.36 7.83 -22.08
N LYS A 3 34.60 7.59 -21.64
CA LYS A 3 34.91 6.64 -20.55
C LYS A 3 34.31 7.07 -19.20
N ILE A 4 34.39 8.37 -18.89
CA ILE A 4 33.85 8.96 -17.66
C ILE A 4 32.33 8.80 -17.63
N LEU A 5 31.64 9.14 -18.73
CA LEU A 5 30.19 9.02 -18.82
C LEU A 5 29.69 7.57 -18.68
N HIS A 6 30.48 6.62 -19.19
CA HIS A 6 30.19 5.20 -19.06
C HIS A 6 30.40 4.68 -17.63
N HIS A 7 31.41 5.18 -16.91
CA HIS A 7 31.61 4.85 -15.50
C HIS A 7 30.49 5.44 -14.64
N VAL A 8 30.13 6.71 -14.84
CA VAL A 8 29.01 7.35 -14.10
C VAL A 8 27.71 6.58 -14.31
N HIS A 9 27.38 6.19 -15.54
CA HIS A 9 26.20 5.36 -15.82
C HIS A 9 26.25 4.00 -15.13
N ALA A 10 27.41 3.32 -15.16
CA ALA A 10 27.54 2.01 -14.52
C ALA A 10 27.35 2.11 -13.00
N THR A 11 27.91 3.15 -12.37
CA THR A 11 27.74 3.40 -10.93
C THR A 11 26.29 3.71 -10.59
N LEU A 12 25.63 4.61 -11.34
CA LEU A 12 24.22 4.94 -11.13
C LEU A 12 23.32 3.72 -11.31
N PHE A 13 23.61 2.88 -12.32
CA PHE A 13 22.91 1.62 -12.51
C PHE A 13 23.10 0.67 -11.32
N ALA A 14 24.32 0.52 -10.80
CA ALA A 14 24.57 -0.33 -9.64
C ALA A 14 23.79 0.17 -8.40
N VAL A 15 23.77 1.49 -8.16
CA VAL A 15 22.97 2.10 -7.10
C VAL A 15 21.49 1.81 -7.29
N LEU A 16 20.95 2.01 -8.50
CA LEU A 16 19.55 1.73 -8.84
C LEU A 16 19.20 0.26 -8.67
N PHE A 17 20.07 -0.65 -9.09
CA PHE A 17 19.86 -2.08 -8.97
C PHE A 17 19.83 -2.53 -7.50
N VAL A 18 20.81 -2.12 -6.70
CA VAL A 18 20.88 -2.49 -5.28
C VAL A 18 19.72 -1.86 -4.51
N SER A 19 19.47 -0.56 -4.67
CA SER A 19 18.36 0.10 -3.98
C SER A 19 17.00 -0.46 -4.43
N GLY A 20 16.81 -0.76 -5.73
CA GLY A 20 15.61 -1.40 -6.23
C GLY A 20 15.41 -2.82 -5.69
N PHE A 21 16.49 -3.60 -5.59
CA PHE A 21 16.48 -4.93 -4.98
C PHE A 21 16.05 -4.87 -3.51
N LEU A 22 16.68 -3.97 -2.71
CA LEU A 22 16.36 -3.79 -1.29
C LEU A 22 14.90 -3.35 -1.08
N LEU A 23 14.37 -2.49 -1.95
CA LEU A 23 12.97 -2.04 -1.89
C LEU A 23 11.97 -3.12 -2.33
N HIS A 24 12.39 -4.02 -3.22
CA HIS A 24 11.52 -5.03 -3.79
C HIS A 24 11.18 -6.16 -2.80
N PHE A 25 12.19 -6.79 -2.21
CA PHE A 25 12.02 -8.01 -1.41
C PHE A 25 11.38 -7.69 -0.06
N SER A 26 10.19 -8.24 0.17
CA SER A 26 9.40 -8.02 1.39
C SER A 26 10.14 -8.40 2.67
N ILE A 27 10.97 -9.45 2.63
CA ILE A 27 11.80 -9.92 3.76
C ILE A 27 12.77 -8.83 4.24
N LEU A 28 13.24 -7.96 3.36
CA LEU A 28 14.18 -6.89 3.69
C LEU A 28 13.48 -5.61 4.17
N ARG A 29 12.15 -5.49 4.02
CA ARG A 29 11.41 -4.27 4.35
C ARG A 29 11.31 -4.01 5.85
N GLY A 30 11.15 -5.06 6.65
CA GLY A 30 11.09 -4.95 8.11
C GLY A 30 12.41 -4.42 8.69
N PRO A 31 13.56 -5.08 8.46
CA PRO A 31 14.86 -4.64 8.95
C PRO A 31 15.32 -3.26 8.45
N LEU A 32 14.85 -2.85 7.27
CA LEU A 32 15.22 -1.55 6.66
C LEU A 32 14.17 -0.46 6.89
N SER A 33 13.14 -0.68 7.70
CA SER A 33 12.02 0.25 7.88
C SER A 33 12.49 1.67 8.23
N SER A 34 13.44 1.80 9.17
CA SER A 34 14.04 3.08 9.59
C SER A 34 14.80 3.83 8.48
N TYR A 35 15.35 3.11 7.50
CA TYR A 35 16.13 3.68 6.39
C TYR A 35 15.37 3.71 5.07
N ARG A 36 14.12 3.26 5.05
CA ARG A 36 13.38 3.01 3.82
C ARG A 36 13.06 4.30 3.07
N LEU A 37 12.68 5.37 3.78
CA LEU A 37 12.49 6.69 3.18
C LEU A 37 13.76 7.21 2.49
N LEU A 38 14.91 7.03 3.14
CA LEU A 38 16.21 7.38 2.57
C LEU A 38 16.53 6.51 1.34
N LEU A 39 16.26 5.20 1.40
CA LEU A 39 16.44 4.28 0.27
C LEU A 39 15.55 4.65 -0.91
N MET A 40 14.28 4.96 -0.67
CA MET A 40 13.32 5.37 -1.71
C MET A 40 13.75 6.70 -2.35
N ARG A 41 14.11 7.70 -1.55
CA ARG A 41 14.61 9.00 -2.06
C ARG A 41 15.91 8.84 -2.84
N THR A 42 16.84 8.04 -2.33
CA THR A 42 18.10 7.74 -3.02
C THR A 42 17.84 7.05 -4.36
N HIS A 43 16.94 6.07 -4.39
CA HIS A 43 16.54 5.38 -5.63
C HIS A 43 15.92 6.34 -6.64
N ALA A 44 14.99 7.19 -6.18
CA ALA A 44 14.35 8.22 -6.98
C ALA A 44 15.37 9.18 -7.61
N TYR A 45 16.22 9.83 -6.80
CA TYR A 45 17.20 10.79 -7.29
C TYR A 45 18.26 10.14 -8.17
N ALA A 46 18.71 8.92 -7.85
CA ALA A 46 19.60 8.16 -8.72
C ALA A 46 18.94 7.89 -10.08
N GLY A 47 17.63 7.65 -10.10
CA GLY A 47 16.84 7.41 -11.31
C GLY A 47 16.70 8.65 -12.19
N GLU A 48 16.43 9.80 -11.58
CA GLU A 48 16.40 11.10 -12.28
C GLU A 48 17.77 11.42 -12.88
N LEU A 49 18.83 11.29 -12.10
CA LEU A 49 20.20 11.54 -12.56
C LEU A 49 20.57 10.58 -13.69
N PHE A 50 20.29 9.27 -13.54
CA PHE A 50 20.53 8.28 -14.60
C PHE A 50 19.81 8.65 -15.90
N THR A 51 18.55 9.08 -15.80
CA THR A 51 17.76 9.52 -16.95
C THR A 51 18.36 10.75 -17.62
N ALA A 52 18.74 11.77 -16.84
CA ALA A 52 19.33 13.00 -17.35
C ALA A 52 20.62 12.70 -18.15
N VAL A 53 21.48 11.81 -17.63
CA VAL A 53 22.72 11.44 -18.32
C VAL A 53 22.41 10.68 -19.63
N ILE A 54 21.41 9.80 -19.68
CA ILE A 54 21.00 9.14 -20.93
C ILE A 54 20.45 10.15 -21.94
N VAL A 55 19.59 11.08 -21.53
CA VAL A 55 18.99 12.08 -22.43
C VAL A 55 20.08 12.95 -23.05
N VAL A 56 20.98 13.51 -22.24
CA VAL A 56 22.11 14.32 -22.73
C VAL A 56 22.99 13.51 -23.68
N TYR A 57 23.29 12.26 -23.34
CA TYR A 57 24.09 11.39 -24.20
C TYR A 57 23.37 11.00 -25.50
N GLY A 58 22.07 10.74 -25.43
CA GLY A 58 21.21 10.40 -26.57
C GLY A 58 21.14 11.56 -27.56
N LEU A 59 20.92 12.78 -27.08
CA LEU A 59 20.95 14.00 -27.90
C LEU A 59 22.33 14.23 -28.54
N TYR A 60 23.41 14.01 -27.78
CA TYR A 60 24.78 14.06 -28.30
C TYR A 60 25.05 13.02 -29.40
N LEU A 61 24.52 11.80 -29.27
CA LEU A 61 24.66 10.76 -30.28
C LEU A 61 23.82 11.05 -31.53
N LEU A 62 22.61 11.59 -31.36
CA LEU A 62 21.71 11.96 -32.47
C LEU A 62 22.26 13.13 -33.29
N SER A 63 22.96 14.09 -32.66
CA SER A 63 23.62 15.19 -33.38
C SER A 63 24.84 14.74 -34.19
N ARG A 64 25.38 13.55 -33.91
CA ARG A 64 26.51 12.94 -34.66
C ARG A 64 25.97 11.97 -35.72
N HIS A 65 25.48 12.53 -36.83
CA HIS A 65 24.91 11.82 -37.99
C HIS A 65 25.86 10.76 -38.62
N SER A 66 27.16 10.80 -38.30
CA SER A 66 28.23 9.96 -38.88
C SER A 66 28.47 8.61 -38.17
N LEU A 67 27.75 8.29 -37.08
CA LEU A 67 28.00 7.08 -36.28
C LEU A 67 27.61 5.75 -36.94
N GLY A 68 27.27 5.75 -38.24
CA GLY A 68 27.33 4.57 -39.09
C GLY A 68 26.68 3.33 -38.48
N TRP A 69 25.38 3.40 -38.19
CA TRP A 69 24.60 2.30 -37.61
C TRP A 69 24.36 1.21 -38.67
N LYS A 70 25.45 0.55 -39.11
CA LYS A 70 25.50 -0.30 -40.31
C LYS A 70 24.67 -1.59 -40.22
N ARG A 71 24.11 -1.96 -39.06
CA ARG A 71 23.27 -3.16 -38.89
C ARG A 71 21.81 -2.81 -38.59
N LYS A 72 20.89 -3.13 -39.52
CA LYS A 72 19.42 -2.91 -39.40
C LYS A 72 18.84 -3.47 -38.09
N THR A 73 19.37 -4.60 -37.62
CA THR A 73 18.99 -5.26 -36.35
C THR A 73 19.36 -4.44 -35.12
N TYR A 74 20.54 -3.80 -35.13
CA TYR A 74 21.02 -2.97 -34.02
C TYR A 74 20.17 -1.70 -33.85
N ARG A 75 19.73 -1.09 -34.97
CA ARG A 75 18.80 0.05 -34.94
C ARG A 75 17.44 -0.31 -34.33
N ARG A 76 16.89 -1.49 -34.66
CA ARG A 76 15.62 -1.96 -34.06
C ARG A 76 15.77 -2.17 -32.54
N PHE A 77 16.87 -2.80 -32.13
CA PHE A 77 17.15 -3.02 -30.71
C PHE A 77 17.23 -1.72 -29.92
N VAL A 78 17.98 -0.73 -30.42
CA VAL A 78 18.10 0.56 -29.72
C VAL A 78 16.76 1.31 -29.65
N LYS A 79 15.93 1.25 -30.70
CA LYS A 79 14.57 1.83 -30.63
C LYS A 79 13.74 1.18 -29.52
N ILE A 80 13.78 -0.15 -29.40
CA ILE A 80 13.07 -0.89 -28.34
C ILE A 80 13.62 -0.50 -26.96
N ALA A 81 14.94 -0.46 -26.79
CA ALA A 81 15.56 -0.04 -25.53
C ALA A 81 15.18 1.39 -25.14
N PHE A 82 15.09 2.30 -26.12
CA PHE A 82 14.66 3.68 -25.89
C PHE A 82 13.17 3.77 -25.50
N LEU A 83 12.30 2.98 -26.13
CA LEU A 83 10.88 2.91 -25.74
C LEU A 83 10.70 2.38 -24.31
N ILE A 84 11.45 1.33 -23.94
CA ILE A 84 11.47 0.79 -22.57
C ILE A 84 11.94 1.86 -21.59
N LEU A 85 13.01 2.58 -21.92
CA LEU A 85 13.51 3.67 -21.08
C LEU A 85 12.49 4.79 -20.92
N VAL A 86 11.83 5.23 -22.00
CA VAL A 86 10.78 6.26 -21.93
C VAL A 86 9.63 5.80 -21.04
N ALA A 87 9.14 4.57 -21.20
CA ALA A 87 8.11 4.01 -20.32
C ALA A 87 8.57 3.96 -18.85
N TRP A 88 9.87 3.71 -18.62
CA TRP A 88 10.44 3.63 -17.28
C TRP A 88 10.53 5.01 -16.61
N VAL A 89 10.91 6.02 -17.39
CA VAL A 89 10.93 7.44 -16.97
C VAL A 89 9.51 7.93 -16.69
N VAL A 90 8.56 7.69 -17.58
CA VAL A 90 7.16 8.14 -17.40
C VAL A 90 6.55 7.50 -16.16
N SER A 91 6.71 6.18 -15.99
CA SER A 91 6.22 5.49 -14.80
C SER A 91 6.92 5.98 -13.52
N GLY A 92 8.23 6.24 -13.55
CA GLY A 92 8.96 6.84 -12.43
C GLY A 92 8.46 8.25 -12.08
N TRP A 93 8.20 9.08 -13.09
CA TRP A 93 7.70 10.44 -12.92
C TRP A 93 6.30 10.47 -12.29
N VAL A 94 5.40 9.59 -12.72
CA VAL A 94 4.08 9.44 -12.08
C VAL A 94 4.22 9.02 -10.61
N LEU A 95 5.17 8.14 -10.29
CA LEU A 95 5.42 7.71 -8.91
C LEU A 95 5.99 8.83 -8.03
N LEU A 96 6.83 9.70 -8.60
CA LEU A 96 7.33 10.90 -7.91
C LEU A 96 6.20 11.90 -7.64
N GLN A 97 5.21 11.95 -8.53
CA GLN A 97 4.04 12.81 -8.43
C GLN A 97 2.78 12.07 -7.96
N LYS A 98 2.93 11.00 -7.18
CA LYS A 98 1.81 10.13 -6.76
C LYS A 98 0.59 10.87 -6.19
N THR A 99 0.82 12.03 -5.58
CA THR A 99 -0.23 12.91 -5.04
C THR A 99 -1.08 13.57 -6.12
N ALA A 100 -0.47 13.98 -7.24
CA ALA A 100 -1.16 14.65 -8.34
C ALA A 100 -1.99 13.68 -9.20
N TRP A 101 -1.60 12.40 -9.25
CA TRP A 101 -2.20 11.41 -10.16
C TRP A 101 -3.25 10.51 -9.49
N GLY A 102 -3.39 10.56 -8.17
CA GLY A 102 -4.31 9.70 -7.44
C GLY A 102 -3.89 8.22 -7.43
N PRO A 103 -4.67 7.36 -6.76
CA PRO A 103 -4.19 6.02 -6.41
C PRO A 103 -4.17 5.04 -7.59
N VAL A 104 -5.10 5.16 -8.54
CA VAL A 104 -5.20 4.23 -9.69
C VAL A 104 -4.01 4.37 -10.65
N PRO A 105 -3.68 5.56 -11.19
CA PRO A 105 -2.51 5.72 -12.07
C PRO A 105 -1.18 5.47 -11.35
N THR A 106 -1.11 5.78 -10.04
CA THR A 106 0.05 5.47 -9.20
C THR A 106 0.28 3.96 -9.10
N ALA A 107 -0.78 3.18 -8.86
CA ALA A 107 -0.68 1.72 -8.78
C ALA A 107 -0.21 1.10 -10.11
N TYR A 108 -0.78 1.52 -11.24
CA TYR A 108 -0.35 1.04 -12.55
C TYR A 108 1.09 1.44 -12.89
N SER A 109 1.47 2.67 -12.57
CA SER A 109 2.84 3.14 -12.76
C SER A 109 3.83 2.37 -11.91
N PHE A 110 3.50 2.03 -10.66
CA PHE A 110 4.34 1.21 -9.80
C PHE A 110 4.63 -0.15 -10.41
N GLU A 111 3.58 -0.81 -10.89
CA GLU A 111 3.70 -2.12 -11.53
C GLU A 111 4.50 -2.04 -12.82
N LEU A 112 4.17 -1.10 -13.70
CA LEU A 112 4.91 -0.89 -14.94
C LEU A 112 6.40 -0.64 -14.66
N HIS A 113 6.71 0.24 -13.70
CA HIS A 113 8.08 0.57 -13.31
C HIS A 113 8.85 -0.67 -12.84
N ARG A 114 8.21 -1.51 -12.00
CA ARG A 114 8.79 -2.76 -11.50
C ARG A 114 9.06 -3.76 -12.62
N TRP A 115 8.14 -3.90 -13.56
CA TRP A 115 8.29 -4.82 -14.70
C TRP A 115 9.34 -4.37 -15.70
N LEU A 116 9.46 -3.05 -15.93
CA LEU A 116 10.54 -2.49 -16.74
C LEU A 116 11.91 -2.72 -16.09
N ALA A 117 12.00 -2.66 -14.76
CA ALA A 117 13.21 -3.06 -14.04
C ALA A 117 13.57 -4.54 -14.28
N TYR A 118 12.60 -5.47 -14.23
CA TYR A 118 12.90 -6.89 -14.52
C TYR A 118 13.26 -7.17 -15.96
N THR A 119 12.55 -6.57 -16.91
CA THR A 119 12.78 -6.80 -18.34
C THR A 119 14.08 -6.15 -18.82
N SER A 120 14.54 -5.08 -18.16
CA SER A 120 15.81 -4.44 -18.49
C SER A 120 17.04 -5.26 -18.07
N VAL A 121 16.97 -6.08 -17.01
CA VAL A 121 18.10 -6.90 -16.54
C VAL A 121 18.59 -7.89 -17.61
N PRO A 122 17.75 -8.74 -18.25
CA PRO A 122 18.19 -9.60 -19.36
C PRO A 122 18.76 -8.83 -20.55
N ILE A 123 18.18 -7.65 -20.85
CA ILE A 123 18.62 -6.80 -21.96
C ILE A 123 20.04 -6.25 -21.69
N LEU A 124 20.30 -5.82 -20.45
CA LEU A 124 21.61 -5.35 -20.00
C LEU A 124 22.64 -6.48 -19.95
N LEU A 125 22.29 -7.63 -19.40
CA LEU A 125 23.15 -8.82 -19.40
C LEU A 125 23.49 -9.25 -20.82
N TRP A 126 22.52 -9.21 -21.74
CA TRP A 126 22.76 -9.45 -23.16
C TRP A 126 23.70 -8.40 -23.77
N HIS A 127 23.52 -7.11 -23.46
CA HIS A 127 24.36 -6.04 -23.98
C HIS A 127 25.80 -6.20 -23.52
N VAL A 128 26.03 -6.37 -22.22
CA VAL A 128 27.36 -6.59 -21.63
C VAL A 128 28.01 -7.81 -22.29
N TRP A 129 27.31 -8.95 -22.32
CA TRP A 129 27.81 -10.19 -22.94
C TRP A 129 28.11 -10.03 -24.44
N ALA A 130 27.25 -9.34 -25.20
CA ALA A 130 27.43 -9.11 -26.63
C ALA A 130 28.60 -8.17 -26.93
N THR A 131 28.97 -7.30 -25.99
CA THR A 131 30.13 -6.41 -26.11
C THR A 131 31.45 -7.01 -25.62
N TRP A 132 31.41 -8.06 -24.77
CA TRP A 132 32.60 -8.62 -24.11
C TRP A 132 33.22 -9.86 -24.79
N ARG A 133 32.56 -10.52 -25.74
CA ARG A 133 33.11 -11.70 -26.44
C ARG A 133 33.51 -11.44 -27.89
N LYS A 134 34.63 -12.06 -28.31
CA LYS A 134 34.94 -12.33 -29.73
C LYS A 134 33.76 -13.07 -30.38
N PRO A 135 33.49 -12.90 -31.69
CA PRO A 135 32.39 -13.58 -32.36
C PRO A 135 32.47 -15.10 -32.11
N LEU A 136 31.36 -15.67 -31.63
CA LEU A 136 31.20 -17.13 -31.52
C LEU A 136 31.10 -17.73 -32.94
N PRO A 137 31.52 -18.99 -33.14
CA PRO A 137 31.34 -19.69 -34.41
C PRO A 137 29.87 -19.68 -34.86
N ASP A 138 29.63 -19.53 -36.17
CA ASP A 138 28.28 -19.38 -36.75
C ASP A 138 27.32 -20.53 -36.41
N SER A 139 27.85 -21.73 -36.12
CA SER A 139 27.08 -22.92 -35.70
C SER A 139 26.29 -22.72 -34.41
N LEU A 140 26.70 -21.80 -33.53
CA LEU A 140 26.04 -21.53 -32.24
C LEU A 140 25.11 -20.31 -32.27
N ALA A 141 25.09 -19.55 -33.37
CA ALA A 141 24.31 -18.31 -33.48
C ALA A 141 22.79 -18.55 -33.53
N GLY A 142 22.37 -19.65 -34.17
CA GLY A 142 20.94 -20.05 -34.26
C GLY A 142 20.35 -20.46 -32.91
N THR A 143 21.08 -21.27 -32.14
CA THR A 143 20.70 -21.73 -30.80
C THR A 143 20.56 -20.56 -29.83
N ARG A 144 21.43 -19.56 -29.95
CA ARG A 144 21.37 -18.33 -29.17
C ARG A 144 20.09 -17.52 -29.41
N ARG A 145 19.71 -17.31 -30.68
CA ARG A 145 18.49 -16.55 -31.01
C ARG A 145 17.24 -17.22 -30.45
N ARG A 146 17.20 -18.56 -30.48
CA ARG A 146 16.11 -19.35 -29.90
C ARG A 146 16.09 -19.22 -28.37
N PHE A 147 17.22 -19.40 -27.69
CA PHE A 147 17.31 -19.28 -26.22
C PHE A 147 16.79 -17.94 -25.70
N PHE A 148 17.20 -16.81 -26.30
CA PHE A 148 16.72 -15.49 -25.88
C PHE A 148 15.26 -15.22 -26.29
N GLY A 149 14.80 -15.79 -27.40
CA GLY A 149 13.38 -15.77 -27.76
C GLY A 149 12.52 -16.47 -26.70
N TRP A 150 12.96 -17.63 -26.22
CA TRP A 150 12.32 -18.35 -25.11
C TRP A 150 12.34 -17.55 -23.80
N LEU A 151 13.47 -16.93 -23.45
CA LEU A 151 13.58 -16.14 -22.23
C LEU A 151 12.63 -14.92 -22.25
N ALA A 152 12.55 -14.21 -23.37
CA ALA A 152 11.65 -13.07 -23.53
C ALA A 152 10.17 -13.49 -23.50
N ALA A 153 9.83 -14.62 -24.16
CA ALA A 153 8.48 -15.17 -24.13
C ALA A 153 8.07 -15.62 -22.72
N ALA A 154 8.97 -16.28 -21.98
CA ALA A 154 8.73 -16.71 -20.60
C ALA A 154 8.52 -15.50 -19.67
N ALA A 155 9.36 -14.46 -19.78
CA ALA A 155 9.20 -13.23 -19.01
C ALA A 155 7.89 -12.50 -19.33
N GLY A 156 7.52 -12.40 -20.62
CA GLY A 156 6.26 -11.80 -21.06
C GLY A 156 5.02 -12.60 -20.62
N GLY A 157 5.10 -13.93 -20.67
CA GLY A 157 4.03 -14.82 -20.19
C GLY A 157 3.83 -14.74 -18.69
N ALA A 158 4.92 -14.76 -17.91
CA ALA A 158 4.87 -14.54 -16.47
C ALA A 158 4.29 -13.16 -16.12
N TRP A 159 4.62 -12.13 -16.90
CA TRP A 159 4.05 -10.80 -16.74
C TRP A 159 2.54 -10.77 -16.94
N GLY A 160 2.07 -11.26 -18.10
CA GLY A 160 0.63 -11.30 -18.41
C GLY A 160 -0.15 -12.10 -17.38
N ALA A 161 0.36 -13.27 -16.96
CA ALA A 161 -0.26 -14.09 -15.93
C ALA A 161 -0.35 -13.37 -14.58
N SER A 162 0.69 -12.65 -14.17
CA SER A 162 0.70 -11.89 -12.91
C SER A 162 -0.33 -10.76 -12.87
N LEU A 163 -0.55 -10.07 -14.00
CA LEU A 163 -1.54 -9.00 -14.11
C LEU A 163 -2.96 -9.57 -14.03
N VAL A 164 -3.22 -10.68 -14.72
CA VAL A 164 -4.52 -11.36 -14.68
C VAL A 164 -4.79 -11.91 -13.28
N TRP A 165 -3.82 -12.57 -12.66
CA TRP A 165 -3.98 -13.08 -11.29
C TRP A 165 -4.27 -11.93 -10.32
N ARG A 166 -3.52 -10.82 -10.35
CA ARG A 166 -3.80 -9.68 -9.47
C ARG A 166 -5.16 -9.03 -9.71
N PHE A 167 -5.57 -8.91 -10.97
CA PHE A 167 -6.90 -8.42 -11.31
C PHE A 167 -7.99 -9.36 -10.76
N GLN A 168 -7.79 -10.67 -10.85
CA GLN A 168 -8.69 -11.67 -10.29
C GLN A 168 -8.67 -11.65 -8.76
N GLU A 169 -7.51 -11.54 -8.11
CA GLU A 169 -7.36 -11.52 -6.65
C GLU A 169 -8.01 -10.27 -6.04
N ARG A 170 -7.80 -9.10 -6.65
CA ARG A 170 -8.48 -7.84 -6.24
C ARG A 170 -10.00 -7.96 -6.32
N ASN A 171 -10.50 -8.66 -7.32
CA ASN A 171 -11.93 -8.83 -7.54
C ASN A 171 -12.46 -10.15 -6.98
N ARG A 172 -11.64 -10.92 -6.24
CA ARG A 172 -12.02 -12.23 -5.73
C ARG A 172 -13.02 -11.99 -4.61
N PRO A 173 -14.29 -12.40 -4.78
CA PRO A 173 -15.23 -12.39 -3.68
C PRO A 173 -14.66 -13.32 -2.60
N GLN A 174 -14.44 -12.80 -1.40
CA GLN A 174 -14.22 -13.67 -0.26
C GLN A 174 -15.57 -14.35 -0.02
N ASP A 175 -15.70 -15.62 -0.40
CA ASP A 175 -16.92 -16.42 -0.18
C ASP A 175 -17.03 -16.72 1.32
N VAL A 176 -17.34 -15.68 2.10
CA VAL A 176 -17.48 -15.80 3.55
C VAL A 176 -18.87 -16.32 3.84
N LYS A 177 -19.01 -17.64 3.79
CA LYS A 177 -20.12 -18.33 4.43
C LYS A 177 -19.99 -18.18 5.95
N GLY A 178 -20.55 -17.10 6.48
CA GLY A 178 -20.61 -16.86 7.92
C GLY A 178 -21.53 -17.87 8.60
N ASN A 179 -21.07 -18.47 9.70
CA ASN A 179 -21.97 -19.12 10.65
C ASN A 179 -22.93 -18.05 11.22
N VAL A 180 -24.24 -18.28 11.03
CA VAL A 180 -25.34 -17.32 11.29
C VAL A 180 -25.37 -16.78 12.72
N ASN A 181 -24.84 -17.56 13.68
CA ASN A 181 -24.85 -17.19 15.10
C ASN A 181 -23.73 -16.19 15.50
N CYS A 182 -22.75 -15.97 14.63
CA CYS A 182 -21.61 -15.08 14.92
C CYS A 182 -21.84 -13.62 14.50
N ASP A 183 -22.98 -13.32 13.86
CA ASP A 183 -23.27 -12.00 13.28
C ASP A 183 -24.28 -11.20 14.11
N VAL A 184 -24.86 -11.78 15.16
CA VAL A 184 -25.95 -11.17 15.93
C VAL A 184 -25.44 -10.72 17.31
N PHE A 185 -25.28 -9.41 17.45
CA PHE A 185 -24.94 -8.76 18.71
C PHE A 185 -26.19 -8.17 19.37
N LEU A 186 -26.51 -8.64 20.58
CA LEU A 186 -27.69 -8.23 21.34
C LEU A 186 -27.29 -7.54 22.65
N PRO A 187 -27.92 -6.41 23.03
CA PRO A 187 -28.92 -5.69 22.25
C PRO A 187 -28.30 -5.07 20.99
N ALA A 188 -29.08 -5.00 19.91
CA ALA A 188 -28.63 -4.36 18.69
C ALA A 188 -28.48 -2.85 18.92
N PRO A 189 -27.48 -2.18 18.32
CA PRO A 189 -27.37 -0.74 18.40
C PRO A 189 -28.55 -0.11 17.63
N GLU A 190 -29.41 0.61 18.33
CA GLU A 190 -30.48 1.38 17.67
C GLU A 190 -29.91 2.72 17.20
N PRO A 191 -30.03 3.12 15.92
CA PRO A 191 -29.49 4.38 15.42
C PRO A 191 -30.10 5.59 16.14
N ALA A 192 -29.27 6.62 16.37
CA ALA A 192 -29.77 7.90 16.88
C ALA A 192 -30.71 8.58 15.87
N LYS A 193 -31.60 9.47 16.33
CA LYS A 193 -32.47 10.25 15.44
C LYS A 193 -31.68 11.03 14.40
N ASP A 194 -30.54 11.58 14.80
CA ASP A 194 -29.68 12.34 13.91
C ASP A 194 -28.93 11.45 12.91
N SER A 195 -28.93 10.13 13.09
CA SER A 195 -28.32 9.14 12.18
C SER A 195 -29.27 8.71 11.05
N LEU A 196 -30.58 8.99 11.19
CA LEU A 196 -31.63 8.57 10.27
C LEU A 196 -32.52 9.74 9.79
N PRO A 197 -32.76 9.87 8.48
CA PRO A 197 -32.11 9.16 7.40
C PRO A 197 -30.59 9.42 7.38
N PRO A 198 -29.77 8.58 6.72
CA PRO A 198 -28.33 8.79 6.66
C PRO A 198 -28.03 10.23 6.22
N ILE A 199 -27.39 11.03 7.08
CA ILE A 199 -27.15 12.45 6.83
C ILE A 199 -26.34 12.65 5.55
N GLY A 200 -25.41 11.73 5.26
CA GLY A 200 -24.62 11.74 4.01
C GLY A 200 -25.42 11.46 2.75
N GLY A 201 -26.72 11.17 2.83
CA GLY A 201 -27.55 10.74 1.69
C GLY A 201 -27.36 9.26 1.31
N GLY A 202 -26.65 8.50 2.15
CA GLY A 202 -26.29 7.10 1.94
C GLY A 202 -24.95 6.91 1.24
N MET A 203 -24.23 5.87 1.64
CA MET A 203 -22.90 5.57 1.14
C MET A 203 -22.87 5.36 -0.38
N GLN A 204 -21.82 5.85 -1.02
CA GLN A 204 -21.60 5.72 -2.47
C GLN A 204 -20.29 4.98 -2.73
N GLY A 205 -20.36 3.83 -3.40
CA GLY A 205 -19.22 2.97 -3.66
C GLY A 205 -19.44 1.56 -3.10
N LYS A 206 -18.38 0.75 -3.11
CA LYS A 206 -18.39 -0.60 -2.55
C LYS A 206 -17.15 -0.81 -1.70
N PHE A 207 -17.33 -1.36 -0.51
CA PHE A 207 -16.22 -1.78 0.31
C PHE A 207 -15.51 -2.98 -0.33
N GLY A 208 -14.18 -2.95 -0.30
CA GLY A 208 -13.40 -4.17 -0.44
C GLY A 208 -13.59 -5.05 0.79
N GLU A 209 -14.06 -6.28 0.57
CA GLU A 209 -14.16 -7.30 1.60
C GLU A 209 -12.79 -7.96 1.79
N TYR A 210 -12.03 -7.48 2.78
CA TYR A 210 -10.66 -7.92 3.04
C TYR A 210 -10.40 -8.21 4.53
N SER A 211 -9.66 -9.26 4.83
CA SER A 211 -9.09 -9.53 6.16
C SER A 211 -7.60 -9.81 5.98
N ALA A 212 -6.74 -9.19 6.79
CA ALA A 212 -5.27 -9.38 6.69
C ALA A 212 -4.87 -10.86 6.85
N MET A 213 -5.66 -11.60 7.62
CA MET A 213 -5.42 -13.01 7.93
C MET A 213 -6.30 -13.96 7.12
N ASN A 214 -7.06 -13.47 6.13
CA ASN A 214 -7.99 -14.26 5.31
C ASN A 214 -9.01 -15.12 6.11
N PHE A 215 -9.40 -14.65 7.31
CA PHE A 215 -10.52 -15.21 8.07
C PHE A 215 -11.32 -14.10 8.76
N LEU A 216 -12.57 -14.40 9.14
CA LEU A 216 -13.40 -13.53 9.96
C LEU A 216 -13.53 -14.12 11.38
N PRO A 217 -13.20 -13.38 12.45
CA PRO A 217 -13.40 -13.87 13.81
C PRO A 217 -14.90 -14.07 14.09
N CYS A 218 -15.26 -15.16 14.77
CA CYS A 218 -16.61 -15.33 15.30
C CYS A 218 -16.66 -14.67 16.68
N LEU A 219 -17.50 -13.65 16.83
CA LEU A 219 -17.64 -12.89 18.07
C LEU A 219 -19.07 -13.03 18.59
N HIS A 220 -19.22 -13.15 19.90
CA HIS A 220 -20.52 -13.23 20.57
C HIS A 220 -20.63 -12.13 21.63
N HIS A 221 -21.82 -11.55 21.79
CA HIS A 221 -22.04 -10.40 22.68
C HIS A 221 -21.80 -10.71 24.17
N ASP A 222 -21.98 -11.96 24.58
CA ASP A 222 -21.78 -12.46 25.95
C ASP A 222 -20.30 -12.47 26.37
N THR A 223 -19.43 -12.81 25.43
CA THR A 223 -17.97 -12.97 25.61
C THR A 223 -17.18 -11.76 25.14
N TRP A 224 -17.71 -10.99 24.20
CA TRP A 224 -17.06 -9.80 23.69
C TRP A 224 -16.87 -8.74 24.78
N ARG A 225 -15.68 -8.14 24.80
CA ARG A 225 -15.31 -7.06 25.71
C ARG A 225 -14.58 -5.97 24.94
N PHE A 226 -14.77 -4.73 25.38
CA PHE A 226 -13.96 -3.59 24.95
C PHE A 226 -13.19 -3.03 26.13
N SER A 227 -11.86 -3.01 26.08
CA SER A 227 -11.04 -2.45 27.15
C SER A 227 -10.22 -1.24 26.72
N ILE A 228 -9.96 -0.35 27.68
CA ILE A 228 -8.99 0.74 27.56
C ILE A 228 -8.03 0.62 28.73
N ASP A 229 -6.73 0.48 28.44
CA ASP A 229 -5.70 0.23 29.43
C ASP A 229 -4.32 0.78 29.00
N GLY A 230 -3.24 0.32 29.67
CA GLY A 230 -1.88 0.84 29.48
C GLY A 230 -1.63 2.08 30.33
N LEU A 231 -1.10 3.13 29.71
CA LEU A 231 -0.76 4.41 30.35
C LEU A 231 -2.00 5.30 30.59
N VAL A 232 -2.93 4.80 31.39
CA VAL A 232 -4.17 5.49 31.80
C VAL A 232 -4.28 5.57 33.33
N ASN A 233 -5.04 6.54 33.83
CA ASN A 233 -5.33 6.70 35.25
C ASN A 233 -6.35 5.64 35.71
N ARG A 234 -7.31 5.31 34.86
CA ARG A 234 -8.34 4.31 35.12
C ARG A 234 -8.50 3.37 33.92
N SER A 235 -8.06 2.13 34.07
CA SER A 235 -8.40 1.09 33.11
C SER A 235 -9.89 0.78 33.18
N VAL A 236 -10.54 0.69 32.02
CA VAL A 236 -11.97 0.39 31.91
C VAL A 236 -12.19 -0.79 30.98
N SER A 237 -13.26 -1.54 31.24
CA SER A 237 -13.68 -2.66 30.40
C SER A 237 -15.21 -2.70 30.35
N PHE A 238 -15.74 -2.78 29.14
CA PHE A 238 -17.18 -2.80 28.88
C PHE A 238 -17.59 -4.15 28.31
N ARG A 239 -18.73 -4.65 28.79
CA ARG A 239 -19.49 -5.69 28.09
C ARG A 239 -20.23 -5.04 26.92
N TRP A 240 -20.66 -5.84 25.95
CA TRP A 240 -21.39 -5.31 24.80
C TRP A 240 -22.61 -4.46 25.18
N GLU A 241 -23.42 -4.95 26.13
CA GLU A 241 -24.63 -4.26 26.60
C GLU A 241 -24.37 -2.86 27.17
N ASP A 242 -23.21 -2.68 27.80
CA ASP A 242 -22.79 -1.42 28.42
C ASP A 242 -22.15 -0.50 27.37
N PHE A 243 -21.32 -1.08 26.49
CA PHE A 243 -20.63 -0.37 25.41
C PHE A 243 -21.61 0.31 24.44
N VAL A 244 -22.66 -0.40 24.04
CA VAL A 244 -23.64 0.10 23.06
C VAL A 244 -24.52 1.23 23.60
N ARG A 245 -24.58 1.40 24.93
CA ARG A 245 -25.33 2.47 25.62
C ARG A 245 -24.50 3.74 25.83
N LEU A 246 -23.19 3.70 25.57
CA LEU A 246 -22.34 4.88 25.68
C LEU A 246 -22.81 5.99 24.74
N PRO A 247 -22.65 7.29 25.09
CA PRO A 247 -23.10 8.40 24.25
C PRO A 247 -22.41 8.40 22.90
N ARG A 248 -23.15 8.08 21.83
CA ARG A 248 -22.62 8.03 20.47
C ARG A 248 -22.73 9.38 19.77
N LYS A 249 -21.81 9.61 18.83
CA LYS A 249 -21.79 10.73 17.89
C LYS A 249 -22.07 10.21 16.48
N VAL A 250 -22.64 11.09 15.66
CA VAL A 250 -22.85 10.84 14.23
C VAL A 250 -21.88 11.72 13.45
N GLN A 251 -21.24 11.16 12.43
CA GLN A 251 -20.43 11.93 11.48
C GLN A 251 -20.62 11.40 10.06
N VAL A 252 -20.36 12.27 9.08
CA VAL A 252 -20.28 11.87 7.68
C VAL A 252 -18.82 11.97 7.25
N SER A 253 -18.27 10.87 6.73
CA SER A 253 -16.89 10.85 6.27
C SER A 253 -16.66 9.80 5.19
N ASP A 254 -15.66 10.04 4.36
CA ASP A 254 -15.26 9.11 3.31
C ASP A 254 -14.32 8.01 3.84
N PHE A 255 -14.15 6.97 3.05
CA PHE A 255 -13.29 5.83 3.35
C PHE A 255 -12.43 5.49 2.13
N HIS A 256 -11.11 5.64 2.26
CA HIS A 256 -10.17 5.51 1.15
C HIS A 256 -9.22 4.33 1.32
N CYS A 257 -9.19 3.42 0.36
CA CYS A 257 -8.24 2.32 0.35
C CYS A 257 -6.97 2.70 -0.41
N VAL A 258 -5.82 2.27 0.11
CA VAL A 258 -4.51 2.40 -0.56
C VAL A 258 -4.46 1.72 -1.94
N GLU A 259 -5.36 0.75 -2.17
CA GLU A 259 -5.50 0.07 -3.46
C GLU A 259 -6.26 0.92 -4.51
N GLY A 260 -6.80 2.07 -4.12
CA GLY A 260 -7.38 3.04 -5.04
C GLY A 260 -8.87 2.93 -5.29
N TRP A 261 -9.59 2.19 -4.46
CA TRP A 261 -11.04 2.29 -4.35
C TRP A 261 -11.42 3.14 -3.14
N SER A 262 -12.62 3.73 -3.16
CA SER A 262 -13.13 4.57 -2.08
C SER A 262 -14.64 4.40 -1.94
N VAL A 263 -15.15 4.68 -0.74
CA VAL A 263 -16.57 4.76 -0.44
C VAL A 263 -16.83 6.13 0.17
N PHE A 264 -17.80 6.86 -0.38
CA PHE A 264 -18.05 8.26 -0.06
C PHE A 264 -19.35 8.44 0.73
N ASN A 265 -19.46 9.57 1.44
CA ASN A 265 -20.69 10.03 2.09
C ASN A 265 -21.29 9.04 3.10
N ILE A 266 -20.42 8.33 3.82
CA ILE A 266 -20.85 7.30 4.76
C ILE A 266 -21.27 7.97 6.07
N THR A 267 -22.49 7.68 6.53
CA THR A 267 -22.96 8.16 7.84
C THR A 267 -22.53 7.16 8.91
N TYR A 268 -21.52 7.52 9.69
CA TYR A 268 -21.01 6.70 10.79
C TYR A 268 -21.64 7.11 12.11
N GLU A 269 -21.92 6.13 12.97
CA GLU A 269 -22.32 6.39 14.35
C GLU A 269 -21.51 5.51 15.33
N GLY A 270 -20.96 6.15 16.36
CA GLY A 270 -19.99 5.52 17.25
C GLY A 270 -19.50 6.42 18.37
N LEU A 271 -18.37 6.05 18.97
CA LEU A 271 -17.73 6.76 20.07
C LEU A 271 -16.48 7.45 19.54
N LYS A 272 -16.31 8.75 19.81
CA LYS A 272 -15.05 9.44 19.49
C LYS A 272 -13.93 8.84 20.33
N VAL A 273 -12.78 8.61 19.70
CA VAL A 273 -11.61 8.09 20.42
C VAL A 273 -11.16 9.09 21.48
N SER A 274 -11.21 10.40 21.21
CA SER A 274 -10.95 11.45 22.20
C SER A 274 -11.75 11.29 23.49
N ASP A 275 -13.05 11.01 23.38
CA ASP A 275 -13.96 10.92 24.53
C ASP A 275 -13.67 9.66 25.36
N LEU A 276 -13.31 8.56 24.69
CA LEU A 276 -12.85 7.33 25.33
C LEU A 276 -11.53 7.52 26.09
N LEU A 277 -10.60 8.26 25.51
CA LEU A 277 -9.31 8.59 26.13
C LEU A 277 -9.49 9.52 27.34
N GLU A 278 -10.36 10.52 27.23
CA GLU A 278 -10.71 11.41 28.34
C GLU A 278 -11.32 10.61 29.52
N MET A 279 -12.24 9.70 29.22
CA MET A 279 -12.88 8.84 30.22
C MET A 279 -11.87 7.96 31.00
N ALA A 280 -10.84 7.44 30.33
CA ALA A 280 -9.80 6.62 30.97
C ALA A 280 -8.73 7.47 31.69
N GLY A 281 -8.59 8.75 31.32
CA GLY A 281 -7.60 9.68 31.84
C GLY A 281 -6.18 9.33 31.37
N VAL A 282 -5.78 9.84 30.21
CA VAL A 282 -4.45 9.62 29.63
C VAL A 282 -3.33 10.09 30.58
N ARG A 283 -2.32 9.26 30.83
CA ARG A 283 -1.13 9.66 31.60
C ARG A 283 -0.16 10.48 30.75
N THR A 284 0.63 11.32 31.40
CA THR A 284 1.55 12.27 30.74
C THR A 284 2.68 11.59 29.97
N GLU A 285 2.98 10.32 30.24
CA GLU A 285 3.98 9.52 29.53
C GLU A 285 3.44 8.91 28.22
N ALA A 286 2.12 8.83 28.05
CA ALA A 286 1.53 8.25 26.84
C ALA A 286 1.89 9.05 25.59
N ARG A 287 2.24 8.36 24.51
CA ARG A 287 2.60 8.97 23.22
C ARG A 287 1.80 8.41 22.06
N TYR A 288 1.32 7.18 22.17
CA TYR A 288 0.59 6.48 21.13
C TYR A 288 -0.62 5.74 21.71
N VAL A 289 -1.59 5.50 20.83
CA VAL A 289 -2.82 4.77 21.11
C VAL A 289 -2.84 3.55 20.18
N LYS A 290 -2.71 2.37 20.76
CA LYS A 290 -2.69 1.10 20.04
C LYS A 290 -4.06 0.43 20.08
N PHE A 291 -4.53 -0.02 18.93
CA PHE A 291 -5.82 -0.66 18.73
C PHE A 291 -5.63 -2.12 18.36
N TYR A 292 -6.33 -3.00 19.06
CA TYR A 292 -6.25 -4.44 18.86
C TYR A 292 -7.53 -4.98 18.20
N SER A 293 -7.32 -5.81 17.18
CA SER A 293 -8.38 -6.60 16.55
C SER A 293 -8.69 -7.85 17.36
N ALA A 294 -9.96 -8.27 17.37
CA ALA A 294 -10.41 -9.51 17.98
C ALA A 294 -9.86 -10.78 17.29
N ASP A 295 -9.27 -10.65 16.10
CA ASP A 295 -8.57 -11.77 15.44
C ASP A 295 -7.26 -12.16 16.14
N GLY A 296 -6.79 -11.36 17.10
CA GLY A 296 -5.60 -11.61 17.91
C GLY A 296 -4.26 -11.41 17.17
N GLN A 297 -4.29 -11.06 15.89
CA GLN A 297 -3.09 -10.95 15.05
C GLN A 297 -2.89 -9.54 14.50
N TYR A 298 -3.98 -8.82 14.26
CA TYR A 298 -3.95 -7.48 13.72
C TYR A 298 -4.00 -6.43 14.83
N ALA A 299 -3.03 -5.52 14.83
CA ALA A 299 -3.04 -4.33 15.64
C ALA A 299 -2.41 -3.19 14.85
N ASP A 300 -2.80 -1.98 15.18
CA ASP A 300 -2.25 -0.76 14.61
C ASP A 300 -2.19 0.33 15.69
N ALA A 301 -1.40 1.37 15.48
CA ALA A 301 -1.27 2.48 16.40
C ALA A 301 -1.34 3.83 15.69
N LEU A 302 -1.91 4.79 16.41
CA LEU A 302 -1.91 6.22 16.07
C LEU A 302 -1.05 6.96 17.10
N THR A 303 -0.46 8.08 16.72
CA THR A 303 0.05 9.03 17.72
C THR A 303 -1.10 9.54 18.57
N LEU A 304 -0.81 10.03 19.78
CA LEU A 304 -1.83 10.60 20.64
C LEU A 304 -2.54 11.79 19.96
N GLU A 305 -1.81 12.62 19.22
CA GLU A 305 -2.36 13.72 18.42
C GLU A 305 -3.32 13.22 17.33
N GLN A 306 -2.94 12.18 16.58
CA GLN A 306 -3.79 11.57 15.56
C GLN A 306 -5.06 10.98 16.18
N ALA A 307 -4.94 10.30 17.33
CA ALA A 307 -6.08 9.71 18.03
C ALA A 307 -7.05 10.75 18.64
N HIS A 308 -6.58 11.97 18.88
CA HIS A 308 -7.39 13.11 19.34
C HIS A 308 -8.05 13.90 18.22
N MET A 309 -7.83 13.55 16.95
CA MET A 309 -8.55 14.19 15.85
C MET A 309 -10.06 13.97 15.99
N GLU A 310 -10.82 14.99 15.63
CA GLU A 310 -12.26 15.06 15.88
C GLU A 310 -13.06 13.93 15.18
N ASP A 311 -12.55 13.44 14.05
CA ASP A 311 -13.19 12.50 13.14
C ASP A 311 -12.77 11.04 13.35
N VAL A 312 -11.95 10.75 14.37
CA VAL A 312 -11.47 9.41 14.71
C VAL A 312 -12.40 8.74 15.72
N MET A 313 -13.00 7.62 15.31
CA MET A 313 -14.09 6.99 16.06
C MET A 313 -14.02 5.47 16.09
N ILE A 314 -14.54 4.87 17.17
CA ILE A 314 -14.96 3.47 17.21
C ILE A 314 -16.44 3.40 16.86
N VAL A 315 -16.75 2.94 15.66
CA VAL A 315 -18.10 2.93 15.08
C VAL A 315 -18.78 1.58 15.21
N MET A 316 -20.10 1.63 15.42
CA MET A 316 -20.98 0.46 15.54
C MET A 316 -22.03 0.44 14.43
N LEU A 317 -22.43 1.62 13.93
CA LEU A 317 -23.36 1.73 12.82
C LEU A 317 -22.74 2.45 11.61
N MET A 318 -23.27 2.08 10.45
CA MET A 318 -22.99 2.65 9.15
C MET A 318 -24.33 2.79 8.42
N ASP A 319 -24.68 4.00 8.00
CA ASP A 319 -25.96 4.37 7.40
C ASP A 319 -27.17 3.83 8.18
N GLY A 320 -27.14 4.02 9.50
CA GLY A 320 -28.21 3.63 10.42
C GLY A 320 -28.37 2.12 10.62
N ARG A 321 -27.43 1.30 10.14
CA ARG A 321 -27.44 -0.16 10.32
C ARG A 321 -26.19 -0.64 11.06
N PRO A 322 -26.27 -1.73 11.85
CA PRO A 322 -25.09 -2.34 12.45
C PRO A 322 -24.05 -2.69 11.38
N ILE A 323 -22.77 -2.44 11.66
CA ILE A 323 -21.70 -2.74 10.72
C ILE A 323 -21.62 -4.26 10.49
N PRO A 324 -21.67 -4.74 9.24
CA PRO A 324 -21.50 -6.16 8.95
C PRO A 324 -20.15 -6.68 9.47
N ARG A 325 -20.12 -7.92 9.96
CA ARG A 325 -18.89 -8.55 10.46
C ARG A 325 -17.76 -8.52 9.44
N VAL A 326 -18.04 -8.78 8.16
CA VAL A 326 -17.04 -8.72 7.07
C VAL A 326 -16.40 -7.32 6.94
N LEU A 327 -17.14 -6.27 7.29
CA LEU A 327 -16.67 -4.90 7.31
C LEU A 327 -16.03 -4.49 8.64
N GLY A 328 -15.96 -5.38 9.63
CA GLY A 328 -15.29 -5.15 10.90
C GLY A 328 -16.21 -4.95 12.10
N GLY A 329 -17.52 -5.16 11.96
CA GLY A 329 -18.45 -5.14 13.09
C GLY A 329 -18.19 -6.26 14.10
N PRO A 330 -18.54 -6.10 15.38
CA PRO A 330 -19.53 -5.14 15.90
C PRO A 330 -18.97 -3.74 16.20
N ALA A 331 -17.65 -3.59 16.28
CA ALA A 331 -16.96 -2.34 16.57
C ALA A 331 -15.75 -2.19 15.65
N ARG A 332 -15.66 -1.07 14.95
CA ARG A 332 -14.58 -0.79 14.00
C ARG A 332 -13.96 0.58 14.27
N LEU A 333 -12.64 0.69 14.19
CA LEU A 333 -11.97 1.99 14.12
C LEU A 333 -12.14 2.60 12.72
N ILE A 334 -12.46 3.88 12.66
CA ILE A 334 -12.35 4.70 11.46
C ILE A 334 -11.40 5.87 11.70
N VAL A 335 -10.62 6.20 10.67
CA VAL A 335 -9.62 7.28 10.67
C VAL A 335 -9.70 7.98 9.31
N PRO A 336 -10.69 8.85 9.07
CA PRO A 336 -11.07 9.28 7.71
C PRO A 336 -9.95 9.93 6.90
N LYS A 337 -9.07 10.67 7.57
CA LYS A 337 -7.91 11.33 6.95
C LYS A 337 -6.76 10.38 6.62
N MET A 338 -6.86 9.09 6.94
CA MET A 338 -5.82 8.08 6.70
C MET A 338 -6.34 6.91 5.85
N TYR A 339 -5.44 6.22 5.17
CA TYR A 339 -5.79 5.05 4.39
C TYR A 339 -6.36 3.93 5.28
N ALA A 340 -7.32 3.20 4.69
CA ALA A 340 -8.13 2.16 5.30
C ALA A 340 -7.38 1.09 6.11
N TYR A 341 -6.09 0.88 5.89
CA TYR A 341 -5.32 -0.08 6.67
C TYR A 341 -5.12 0.37 8.12
N LYS A 342 -5.10 1.68 8.40
CA LYS A 342 -5.09 2.21 9.78
C LYS A 342 -6.41 1.97 10.53
N ALA A 343 -7.50 1.72 9.81
CA ALA A 343 -8.85 1.57 10.35
C ALA A 343 -9.11 0.12 10.78
N VAL A 344 -8.59 -0.25 11.96
CA VAL A 344 -8.66 -1.59 12.58
C VAL A 344 -10.10 -2.13 12.63
N LYS A 345 -10.29 -3.38 12.19
CA LYS A 345 -11.56 -4.12 12.26
C LYS A 345 -11.69 -4.85 13.61
N TRP A 346 -12.92 -5.15 14.02
CA TRP A 346 -13.22 -5.98 15.20
C TRP A 346 -12.53 -5.49 16.48
N VAL A 347 -12.53 -4.18 16.72
CA VAL A 347 -11.74 -3.59 17.80
C VAL A 347 -12.27 -4.06 19.15
N THR A 348 -11.38 -4.58 20.00
CA THR A 348 -11.69 -5.05 21.36
C THR A 348 -10.85 -4.38 22.44
N ARG A 349 -9.75 -3.72 22.08
CA ARG A 349 -8.88 -3.08 23.08
C ARG A 349 -8.17 -1.86 22.51
N ILE A 350 -8.10 -0.84 23.35
CA ILE A 350 -7.23 0.34 23.22
C ILE A 350 -6.18 0.26 24.33
N GLU A 351 -4.91 0.40 23.98
CA GLU A 351 -3.80 0.45 24.92
C GLU A 351 -2.96 1.70 24.69
N LEU A 352 -2.74 2.48 25.74
CA LEU A 352 -1.90 3.67 25.68
C LEU A 352 -0.45 3.29 25.98
N ILE A 353 0.46 3.64 25.08
CA ILE A 353 1.87 3.26 25.14
C ILE A 353 2.77 4.48 24.93
N ASP A 354 4.01 4.39 25.42
CA ASP A 354 5.03 5.45 25.32
C ASP A 354 5.96 5.27 24.11
N GLN A 355 6.11 4.04 23.62
CA GLN A 355 6.93 3.69 22.47
C GLN A 355 6.12 3.57 21.18
N PRO A 356 6.71 3.91 20.01
CA PRO A 356 6.05 3.72 18.72
C PRO A 356 5.78 2.24 18.45
N TYR A 357 4.65 1.95 17.80
CA TYR A 357 4.29 0.62 17.35
C TYR A 357 4.08 0.63 15.84
N LEU A 358 4.74 -0.30 15.14
CA LEU A 358 4.49 -0.54 13.72
C LEU A 358 3.40 -1.61 13.59
N GLY A 359 2.27 -1.23 12.98
CA GLY A 359 1.20 -2.16 12.65
C GLY A 359 1.62 -3.15 11.56
N TYR A 360 0.70 -4.08 11.25
CA TYR A 360 0.95 -5.16 10.30
C TYR A 360 1.40 -4.63 8.93
N TRP A 361 0.71 -3.63 8.38
CA TRP A 361 1.02 -3.12 7.05
C TRP A 361 2.27 -2.25 7.03
N GLU A 362 2.50 -1.45 8.07
CA GLU A 362 3.72 -0.67 8.25
C GLU A 362 4.94 -1.60 8.27
N TYR A 363 4.85 -2.72 8.98
CA TYR A 363 5.88 -3.74 8.99
C TYR A 363 6.14 -4.30 7.58
N HIS A 364 5.10 -4.41 6.75
CA HIS A 364 5.19 -4.83 5.34
C HIS A 364 5.54 -3.70 4.35
N GLY A 365 5.82 -2.50 4.86
CA GLY A 365 6.30 -1.35 4.09
C GLY A 365 5.18 -0.43 3.60
N PHE A 366 4.06 -0.33 4.29
CA PHE A 366 3.13 0.78 4.09
C PHE A 366 3.59 2.00 4.91
N GLU A 367 3.04 3.18 4.60
CA GLU A 367 3.41 4.43 5.30
C GLU A 367 2.83 4.44 6.72
N THR A 368 3.59 4.91 7.71
CA THR A 368 3.18 4.86 9.12
C THR A 368 1.97 5.75 9.41
N ASP A 369 2.01 7.00 8.95
CA ASP A 369 0.93 7.96 9.18
C ASP A 369 -0.21 7.83 8.15
N ALA A 370 0.08 7.27 6.98
CA ALA A 370 -0.91 6.86 6.00
C ALA A 370 -1.91 7.94 5.54
N TRP A 371 -1.55 9.24 5.56
CA TRP A 371 -2.48 10.32 5.20
C TRP A 371 -3.08 10.17 3.80
N VAL A 372 -4.39 10.40 3.69
CA VAL A 372 -5.12 10.47 2.43
C VAL A 372 -4.94 11.86 1.85
N GLY A 373 -4.44 11.94 0.62
CA GLY A 373 -4.42 13.19 -0.15
C GLY A 373 -3.48 14.30 0.37
N ILE A 374 -2.85 14.15 1.55
CA ILE A 374 -1.91 15.11 2.11
C ILE A 374 -0.47 14.70 1.77
N TYR A 375 0.19 15.51 0.93
CA TYR A 375 1.55 15.99 1.16
C TYR A 375 1.61 17.47 0.79
#